data_AF-A0A3D3ZIK0-F1
#
_entry.id   AF-A0A3D3ZIK0-F1
#
_cell.length_a   1.000
_cell.length_b   1.000
_cell.length_c   1.000
_cell.angle_alpha   90.00
_cell.angle_beta   90.00
_cell.angle_gamma   90.00
#
_symmetry.space_group_name_H-M   'P 1'
#
loop_
_entity.id
_entity.type
_entity.pdbx_description
1 polymer ?
#
loop_
_entity_poly.entity_id
_entity_poly.type
_entity_poly.pdbx_seq_one_letter_code
_entity_poly.pdbx_strand_id
1 'polypeptide(L)' 'ESAGIAQAAGAQALLLTHFSPKIVDTSLAERAARQIFANSRAARDGMVITLDYS' A
#
# COMPACT_ATOMS: atom_id res chain seq x y z
N GLU A 1 -7.09 4.40 -6.78
CA GLU A 1 -6.38 5.64 -7.15
C GLU A 1 -4.91 5.63 -6.73
N SER A 2 -4.58 5.46 -5.44
CA SER A 2 -3.19 5.49 -4.94
C SER A 2 -2.24 4.53 -5.66
N ALA A 3 -2.69 3.31 -6.00
CA ALA A 3 -1.88 2.34 -6.75
C ALA A 3 -1.52 2.82 -8.16
N GLY A 4 -2.45 3.49 -8.85
CA GLY A 4 -2.18 4.06 -10.18
C GLY A 4 -1.22 5.24 -10.10
N ILE A 5 -1.32 6.07 -9.06
CA ILE A 5 -0.38 7.17 -8.80
C ILE A 5 1.03 6.62 -8.55
N ALA A 6 1.17 5.59 -7.69
CA ALA A 6 2.46 4.97 -7.40
C ALA A 6 3.12 4.38 -8.65
N GLN A 7 2.33 3.71 -9.51
CA GLN A 7 2.80 3.18 -10.78
C GLN A 7 3.26 4.30 -11.73
N ALA A 8 2.46 5.36 -11.91
CA ALA A 8 2.80 6.48 -12.78
C ALA A 8 4.02 7.27 -12.29
N ALA A 9 4.23 7.34 -10.97
CA ALA A 9 5.37 8.01 -10.36
C ALA A 9 6.68 7.20 -10.42
N GLY A 10 6.63 5.93 -10.89
CA GLY A 10 7.81 5.05 -10.84
C GLY A 10 8.26 4.74 -9.41
N ALA A 11 7.32 4.74 -8.45
CA ALA A 11 7.64 4.43 -7.07
C ALA A 11 8.16 2.99 -6.95
N GLN A 12 9.07 2.75 -6.00
CA GLN A 12 9.56 1.39 -5.73
C GLN A 12 8.57 0.56 -4.93
N ALA A 13 7.86 1.18 -3.97
CA ALA A 13 6.91 0.52 -3.08
C ALA A 13 5.75 1.46 -2.69
N LEU A 14 4.59 0.89 -2.38
CA LEU A 14 3.40 1.60 -1.92
C LEU A 14 2.93 1.03 -0.58
N LEU A 15 2.80 1.91 0.41
CA LEU A 15 2.17 1.59 1.68
C LEU A 15 0.83 2.31 1.81
N LEU A 16 -0.26 1.56 1.86
CA LEU A 16 -1.60 2.07 2.13
C LEU A 16 -1.76 2.27 3.65
N THR A 17 -2.21 3.44 4.05
CA THR A 17 -2.40 3.80 5.46
C THR A 17 -3.62 4.71 5.62
N HIS A 18 -3.91 5.13 6.86
CA HIS A 18 -5.01 6.03 7.19
C HIS A 18 -6.37 5.46 6.73
N PHE A 19 -6.62 4.19 7.08
CA PHE A 19 -7.88 3.52 6.78
C PHE A 19 -9.02 4.12 7.61
N SER A 20 -10.22 4.21 7.00
CA SER A 20 -11.43 4.56 7.74
C SER A 20 -11.67 3.53 8.85
N PRO A 21 -12.09 3.95 10.07
CA PRO A 21 -12.44 3.01 11.14
C PRO A 21 -13.54 2.01 10.78
N LYS A 22 -14.31 2.29 9.71
CA LYS A 22 -15.34 1.38 9.19
C LYS A 22 -14.77 0.21 8.38
N ILE A 23 -13.50 0.27 7.97
CA ILE A 23 -12.84 -0.81 7.24
C ILE A 23 -12.27 -1.79 8.27
N VAL A 24 -12.93 -2.95 8.38
CA VAL A 24 -12.54 -4.02 9.29
C VAL A 24 -11.42 -4.88 8.72
N ASP A 25 -11.40 -5.06 7.39
CA ASP A 25 -10.39 -5.88 6.70
C ASP A 25 -9.65 -5.05 5.64
N THR A 26 -8.43 -4.62 6.00
CA THR A 26 -7.55 -3.85 5.11
C THR A 26 -6.90 -4.72 4.03
N SER A 27 -6.97 -6.06 4.14
CA SER A 27 -6.42 -6.98 3.13
C SER A 27 -7.17 -6.89 1.79
N LEU A 28 -8.43 -6.45 1.80
CA LEU A 28 -9.20 -6.20 0.58
C LEU A 28 -8.61 -5.03 -0.21
N ALA A 29 -8.25 -3.95 0.49
CA ALA A 29 -7.61 -2.80 -0.13
C ALA A 29 -6.20 -3.14 -0.65
N GLU A 30 -5.44 -3.94 0.12
CA GLU A 30 -4.14 -4.43 -0.34
C GLU A 30 -4.28 -5.29 -1.61
N ARG A 31 -5.20 -6.25 -1.64
CA ARG A 31 -5.46 -7.10 -2.81
C ARG A 31 -5.83 -6.28 -4.04
N ALA A 32 -6.71 -5.29 -3.89
CA ALA A 32 -7.10 -4.41 -4.98
C ALA A 32 -5.91 -3.57 -5.49
N ALA A 33 -5.10 -3.01 -4.58
CA ALA A 33 -3.93 -2.22 -4.97
C ALA A 33 -2.86 -3.07 -5.68
N ARG A 34 -2.65 -4.31 -5.24
CA ARG A 34 -1.70 -5.24 -5.87
C ARG A 34 -2.06 -5.62 -7.31
N GLN A 35 -3.32 -5.50 -7.72
CA GLN A 35 -3.74 -5.72 -9.12
C GLN A 35 -3.21 -4.61 -10.07
N ILE A 36 -2.93 -3.42 -9.54
CA ILE A 36 -2.42 -2.28 -10.32
C ILE A 36 -0.92 -2.07 -10.08
N PHE A 37 -0.49 -2.15 -8.82
CA PHE A 37 0.90 -1.95 -8.43
C PHE A 37 1.32 -3.06 -7.47
N ALA A 38 2.04 -4.05 -8.00
CA ALA A 38 2.33 -5.31 -7.31
C ALA A 38 3.05 -5.12 -5.95
N ASN A 39 3.93 -4.12 -5.83
CA ASN A 39 4.62 -3.81 -4.57
C ASN A 39 3.80 -2.92 -3.65
N SER A 40 2.55 -3.34 -3.37
CA SER A 40 1.62 -2.66 -2.47
C SER A 40 1.37 -3.46 -1.19
N ARG A 41 1.37 -2.76 -0.05
CA ARG A 41 1.07 -3.33 1.27
C ARG A 41 0.11 -2.43 2.04
N ALA A 42 -0.76 -3.01 2.86
CA ALA A 42 -1.52 -2.28 3.87
C ALA A 42 -0.70 -2.17 5.16
N ALA A 43 -0.58 -0.95 5.69
CA ALA A 43 0.02 -0.69 6.98
C ALA A 43 -0.85 -1.23 8.11
N ARG A 44 -0.19 -1.57 9.22
CA ARG A 44 -0.81 -1.91 10.50
C ARG A 44 -0.07 -1.20 11.62
N ASP A 45 -0.75 -0.98 12.74
CA ASP A 45 -0.15 -0.32 13.89
C ASP A 45 1.07 -1.12 14.38
N GLY A 46 2.15 -0.41 14.70
CA GLY A 46 3.43 -1.00 15.09
C GLY A 46 4.21 -1.68 13.96
N MET A 47 3.78 -1.56 12.70
CA MET A 47 4.52 -2.09 11.55
C MET A 47 5.83 -1.32 11.34
N VAL A 48 6.93 -2.05 11.30
CA VAL A 48 8.25 -1.54 10.91
C VAL A 48 8.53 -1.96 9.47
N ILE A 49 9.01 -1.00 8.66
CA ILE A 49 9.42 -1.24 7.27
C ILE A 49 10.84 -0.73 7.10
N THR A 50 11.69 -1.57 6.54
CA THR A 50 13.03 -1.18 6.10
C THR A 50 12.93 -0.69 4.66
N LEU A 51 13.52 0.48 4.41
CA LEU A 51 13.63 1.04 3.07
C LEU A 51 15.03 0.72 2.55
N ASP A 52 15.08 0.08 1.39
CA ASP A 52 16.31 -0.09 0.62
C ASP A 52 16.34 0.99 -0.46
N TYR A 53 17.46 1.70 -0.58
CA TYR A 53 17.61 2.88 -1.43
C TYR A 53 18.68 2.71 -2.51
N SER A 54 19.00 1.46 -2.89
CA SER A 54 19.95 1.14 -3.96
C SER A 54 19.64 1.84 -5.29
#